data_AF-A0A4Z0L4X7-F1
#
_entry.id   AF-A0A4Z0L4X7-F1
#
_cell.length_a   1.000
_cell.length_b   1.000
_cell.length_c   1.000
_cell.angle_alpha   90.00
_cell.angle_beta   90.00
_cell.angle_gamma   90.00
#
_symmetry.space_group_name_H-M   'P 1'
#
loop_
_entity.id
_entity.type
_entity.pdbx_description
1 polymer ?
#
loop_
_entity_poly.entity_id
_entity_poly.type
_entity_poly.pdbx_seq_one_letter_code
_entity_poly.pdbx_strand_id
1 'polypeptide(L)'
;PPANVIVLLAQMTAPRPMVETAKGLQPLSMSAAIQITMLSFACLIVLLCRPQVDQIISGTVFRAGALAIVCAFGLAWMSETFVNGHIALIKAEVQTLLQQHTWLIAIMMFFVSAMVSSQAATTLILLPLGLALGLPAYALIGSWPAVNGYFFIPVAGQCLAALAFDDTGTTRIGKYVLNHSFMRPGLVNVIVSVIVGLLIGKMVLA
;
A
#
# COMPACT_ATOMS: atom_id res chain seq x y z
N PRO A 1 -17.02 -4.00 -16.24
CA PRO A 1 -16.49 -4.03 -14.86
C PRO A 1 -15.80 -2.71 -14.50
N PRO A 2 -15.98 -2.18 -13.27
CA PRO A 2 -15.42 -0.90 -12.88
C PRO A 2 -13.88 -0.89 -12.91
N ALA A 3 -13.24 -2.05 -12.69
CA ALA A 3 -11.78 -2.20 -12.81
C ALA A 3 -11.26 -1.84 -14.21
N ASN A 4 -11.95 -2.24 -15.28
CA ASN A 4 -11.51 -1.95 -16.65
C ASN A 4 -11.60 -0.45 -16.96
N VAL A 5 -12.61 0.24 -16.42
CA VAL A 5 -12.76 1.69 -16.57
C VAL A 5 -11.63 2.42 -15.83
N ILE A 6 -11.28 1.96 -14.63
CA ILE A 6 -10.16 2.51 -13.87
C ILE A 6 -8.82 2.33 -14.61
N VAL A 7 -8.57 1.15 -15.18
CA VAL A 7 -7.34 0.88 -15.96
C VAL A 7 -7.24 1.81 -17.17
N LEU A 8 -8.35 2.02 -17.89
CA LEU A 8 -8.40 2.94 -19.03
C LEU A 8 -8.16 4.40 -18.61
N LEU A 9 -8.76 4.84 -17.51
CA LEU A 9 -8.53 6.17 -16.93
C LEU A 9 -7.09 6.37 -16.43
N ALA A 10 -6.40 5.28 -16.05
CA ALA A 10 -5.00 5.31 -15.66
C ALA A 10 -4.06 5.37 -16.86
N GLN A 11 -4.37 4.65 -17.94
CA GLN A 11 -3.53 4.58 -19.15
C GLN A 11 -3.69 5.79 -20.07
N MET A 12 -4.89 6.36 -20.14
CA MET A 12 -5.18 7.52 -20.97
C MET A 12 -5.42 8.72 -20.06
N THR A 13 -4.58 9.74 -20.15
CA THR A 13 -4.75 10.99 -19.38
C THR A 13 -5.81 11.91 -19.96
N ALA A 14 -6.13 11.79 -21.25
CA ALA A 14 -7.13 12.56 -21.99
C ALA A 14 -8.59 12.45 -21.48
N PRO A 15 -9.11 11.28 -21.03
CA PRO A 15 -10.47 11.18 -20.51
C PRO A 15 -10.65 11.69 -19.07
N ARG A 16 -9.59 12.15 -18.39
CA ARG A 16 -9.73 12.65 -17.01
C ARG A 16 -10.25 14.10 -17.05
N PRO A 17 -11.36 14.42 -16.36
CA PRO A 17 -11.87 15.78 -16.28
C PRO A 17 -10.79 16.73 -15.75
N MET A 18 -10.68 17.91 -16.34
CA MET A 18 -9.85 18.98 -15.82
C MET A 18 -10.58 19.66 -14.67
N VAL A 19 -9.88 19.88 -13.56
CA VAL A 19 -10.42 20.53 -12.38
C VAL A 19 -9.53 21.71 -12.03
N GLU A 20 -10.13 22.82 -11.64
CA GLU A 20 -9.37 23.94 -11.09
C GLU A 20 -8.79 23.55 -9.73
N THR A 21 -7.48 23.70 -9.61
CA THR A 21 -6.74 23.50 -8.37
C THR A 21 -5.98 24.78 -8.04
N ALA A 22 -5.44 24.87 -6.83
CA ALA A 22 -4.56 25.99 -6.42
C ALA A 22 -3.31 26.16 -7.33
N LYS A 23 -3.00 25.18 -8.18
CA LYS A 23 -1.90 25.20 -9.16
C LYS A 23 -2.40 25.36 -10.62
N GLY A 24 -3.65 25.76 -10.82
CA GLY A 24 -4.30 25.91 -12.13
C GLY A 24 -5.15 24.69 -12.55
N LEU A 25 -5.53 24.66 -13.83
CA LEU A 25 -6.26 23.54 -14.45
C LEU A 25 -5.37 22.29 -14.47
N GLN A 26 -5.74 21.29 -13.68
CA GLN A 26 -5.03 20.02 -13.60
C GLN A 26 -6.01 18.87 -13.84
N PRO A 27 -5.55 17.77 -14.45
CA PRO A 27 -6.38 16.58 -14.56
C PRO A 27 -6.75 16.05 -13.17
N LEU A 28 -7.99 15.59 -13.01
CA LEU A 28 -8.50 14.98 -11.79
C LEU A 28 -7.51 13.93 -11.24
N SER A 29 -7.25 13.98 -9.93
CA SER A 29 -6.34 13.03 -9.28
C SER A 29 -6.84 11.60 -9.46
N MET A 30 -5.91 10.64 -9.60
CA MET A 30 -6.29 9.23 -9.77
C MET A 30 -7.12 8.70 -8.59
N SER A 31 -6.84 9.18 -7.38
CA SER A 31 -7.63 8.85 -6.19
C SER A 31 -9.10 9.25 -6.36
N ALA A 32 -9.36 10.52 -6.73
CA ALA A 32 -10.71 11.01 -6.94
C ALA A 32 -11.39 10.33 -8.14
N ALA A 33 -10.67 10.08 -9.23
CA ALA A 33 -11.21 9.40 -10.41
C ALA A 33 -11.68 7.97 -10.09
N ILE A 34 -10.90 7.23 -9.30
CA ILE A 34 -11.26 5.88 -8.84
C ILE A 34 -12.50 5.94 -7.96
N GLN A 35 -12.54 6.86 -6.99
CA GLN A 35 -13.68 7.00 -6.06
C GLN A 35 -14.97 7.32 -6.80
N ILE A 36 -14.96 8.31 -7.70
CA ILE A 36 -16.13 8.68 -8.50
C ILE A 36 -16.60 7.47 -9.32
N THR A 37 -15.68 6.80 -10.03
CA THR A 37 -16.03 5.63 -10.86
C THR A 37 -16.65 4.51 -10.01
N MET A 38 -16.03 4.15 -8.89
CA MET A 38 -16.52 3.10 -7.99
C MET A 38 -17.90 3.43 -7.43
N LEU A 39 -18.11 4.67 -6.97
CA LEU A 39 -19.39 5.14 -6.42
C LEU A 39 -20.49 5.20 -7.50
N SER A 40 -20.17 5.64 -8.71
CA SER A 40 -21.13 5.63 -9.84
C SER A 40 -21.58 4.22 -10.20
N PHE A 41 -20.66 3.25 -10.26
CA PHE A 41 -21.03 1.85 -10.49
C PHE A 41 -21.84 1.27 -9.33
N ALA A 42 -21.48 1.58 -8.08
CA ALA A 42 -22.26 1.17 -6.91
C ALA A 42 -23.70 1.74 -6.97
N CYS A 43 -23.85 3.02 -7.34
CA CYS A 43 -25.14 3.66 -7.55
C CYS A 43 -25.97 2.95 -8.63
N LEU A 44 -25.36 2.67 -9.79
CA LEU A 44 -26.03 1.96 -10.88
C LEU A 44 -26.48 0.56 -10.47
N ILE A 45 -25.66 -0.18 -9.72
CA ILE A 45 -26.03 -1.52 -9.21
C ILE A 45 -27.24 -1.41 -8.28
N VAL A 46 -27.26 -0.43 -7.38
CA VAL A 46 -28.40 -0.24 -6.46
C VAL A 46 -29.68 0.14 -7.22
N LEU A 47 -29.57 1.02 -8.23
CA LEU A 47 -30.72 1.45 -9.04
C LEU A 47 -31.30 0.33 -9.90
N LEU A 48 -30.44 -0.46 -10.54
CA LEU A 48 -30.85 -1.51 -11.49
C LEU A 48 -31.27 -2.81 -10.79
N CYS A 49 -30.53 -3.25 -9.77
CA CYS A 49 -30.78 -4.52 -9.08
C CYS A 49 -31.73 -4.36 -7.89
N ARG A 50 -31.96 -3.13 -7.41
CA ARG A 50 -32.82 -2.80 -6.25
C ARG A 50 -32.63 -3.75 -5.05
N PRO A 51 -31.39 -3.97 -4.59
CA PRO A 51 -31.15 -4.77 -3.40
C PRO A 51 -31.75 -4.09 -2.16
N GLN A 52 -32.09 -4.87 -1.14
CA GLN A 52 -32.50 -4.32 0.15
C GLN A 52 -31.30 -3.61 0.80
N VAL A 53 -31.40 -2.30 1.00
CA VAL A 53 -30.29 -1.45 1.48
C VAL A 53 -29.78 -1.90 2.86
N ASP A 54 -30.69 -2.34 3.74
CA ASP A 54 -30.33 -2.84 5.07
C ASP A 54 -29.42 -4.06 5.01
N GLN A 55 -29.59 -4.93 4.01
CA GLN A 55 -28.72 -6.09 3.80
C GLN A 55 -27.33 -5.70 3.34
N ILE A 56 -27.18 -4.57 2.63
CA ILE A 56 -25.88 -4.06 2.19
C ILE A 56 -25.08 -3.60 3.41
N ILE A 57 -25.69 -2.79 4.29
CA ILE A 57 -25.01 -2.22 5.48
C ILE A 57 -24.75 -3.28 6.55
N SER A 58 -25.68 -4.22 6.73
CA SER A 58 -25.52 -5.33 7.68
C SER A 58 -24.64 -6.46 7.14
N GLY A 59 -24.34 -6.45 5.84
CA GLY A 59 -23.50 -7.43 5.17
C GLY A 59 -22.08 -7.49 5.75
N THR A 60 -21.57 -8.71 5.87
CA THR A 60 -20.22 -8.98 6.40
C THR A 60 -19.13 -8.27 5.59
N VAL A 61 -19.30 -8.16 4.27
CA VAL A 61 -18.36 -7.46 3.37
C VAL A 61 -18.33 -5.96 3.66
N PHE A 62 -19.47 -5.30 3.82
CA PHE A 62 -19.51 -3.86 4.11
C PHE A 62 -18.92 -3.55 5.48
N ARG A 63 -19.28 -4.32 6.51
CA ARG A 63 -18.74 -4.14 7.86
C ARG A 63 -17.23 -4.37 7.92
N ALA A 64 -16.73 -5.42 7.27
CA ALA A 64 -15.30 -5.67 7.17
C ALA A 64 -14.58 -4.55 6.40
N GLY A 65 -15.17 -4.06 5.30
CA GLY A 65 -14.65 -2.94 4.52
C GLY A 65 -14.61 -1.63 5.32
N ALA A 66 -15.67 -1.30 6.04
CA ALA A 66 -15.75 -0.10 6.87
C ALA A 66 -14.71 -0.11 7.99
N LEU A 67 -14.55 -1.26 8.68
CA LEU A 67 -13.50 -1.43 9.68
C LEU A 67 -12.10 -1.25 9.07
N ALA A 68 -11.85 -1.87 7.92
CA ALA A 68 -10.56 -1.76 7.22
C ALA A 68 -10.23 -0.31 6.84
N ILE A 69 -11.23 0.47 6.39
CA ILE A 69 -11.07 1.90 6.07
C ILE A 69 -10.65 2.68 7.31
N VAL A 70 -11.34 2.49 8.45
CA VAL A 70 -11.03 3.17 9.71
C VAL A 70 -9.62 2.81 10.20
N CYS A 71 -9.24 1.53 10.13
CA CYS A 71 -7.90 1.10 10.49
C CYS A 71 -6.82 1.71 9.58
N ALA A 72 -7.04 1.74 8.26
CA ALA A 72 -6.08 2.27 7.30
C ALA A 72 -5.88 3.79 7.46
N PHE A 73 -6.96 4.57 7.52
CA PHE A 73 -6.87 6.02 7.73
C PHE A 73 -6.38 6.37 9.13
N GLY A 74 -6.79 5.63 10.16
CA GLY A 74 -6.32 5.82 11.53
C GLY A 74 -4.80 5.63 11.65
N LEU A 75 -4.25 4.58 11.03
CA LEU A 75 -2.81 4.33 11.03
C LEU A 75 -2.04 5.41 10.24
N ALA A 76 -2.54 5.81 9.06
CA ALA A 76 -1.90 6.84 8.24
C ALA A 76 -1.85 8.18 8.99
N TRP A 77 -2.98 8.60 9.59
CA TRP A 77 -3.05 9.84 10.36
C TRP A 77 -2.19 9.77 11.62
N MET A 78 -2.28 8.70 12.40
CA MET A 78 -1.44 8.54 13.60
C MET A 78 0.04 8.64 13.25
N SER A 79 0.46 8.00 12.15
CA SER A 79 1.84 8.09 11.67
C SER A 79 2.23 9.51 11.27
N GLU A 80 1.38 10.21 10.51
CA GLU A 80 1.63 11.59 10.09
C GLU A 80 1.74 12.53 11.31
N THR A 81 0.83 12.41 12.28
CA THR A 81 0.88 13.19 13.52
C THR A 81 2.12 12.86 14.35
N PHE A 82 2.46 11.58 14.52
CA PHE A 82 3.64 11.15 15.27
C PHE A 82 4.94 11.69 14.64
N VAL A 83 5.08 11.52 13.33
CA VAL A 83 6.24 11.99 12.57
C VAL A 83 6.34 13.50 12.62
N ASN A 84 5.26 14.24 12.35
CA ASN A 84 5.27 15.70 12.39
C ASN A 84 5.56 16.24 13.79
N GLY A 85 5.06 15.58 14.84
CA GLY A 85 5.31 15.96 16.24
C GLY A 85 6.76 15.71 16.70
N HIS A 86 7.43 14.71 16.14
CA HIS A 86 8.79 14.32 16.56
C HIS A 86 9.85 14.54 15.47
N ILE A 87 9.52 15.27 14.40
CA ILE A 87 10.37 15.37 13.22
C ILE A 87 11.76 15.90 13.55
N ALA A 88 11.89 16.81 14.53
CA ALA A 88 13.18 17.33 14.98
C ALA A 88 14.06 16.26 15.66
N LEU A 89 13.47 15.42 16.52
CA LEU A 89 14.18 14.33 17.20
C LEU A 89 14.54 13.20 16.23
N ILE A 90 13.60 12.83 15.34
CA ILE A 90 13.85 11.82 14.30
C ILE A 90 14.97 12.31 13.36
N LYS A 91 14.98 13.60 13.01
CA LYS A 91 16.07 14.21 12.22
C LYS A 91 17.40 14.23 12.97
N ALA A 92 17.43 14.43 14.28
CA ALA A 92 18.69 14.47 15.03
C ALA A 92 19.33 13.08 15.17
N GLU A 93 18.54 12.06 15.54
CA GLU A 93 19.05 10.73 15.93
C GLU A 93 19.04 9.72 14.77
N VAL A 94 18.00 9.75 13.93
CA VAL A 94 17.77 8.71 12.90
C VAL A 94 18.33 9.12 11.55
N GLN A 95 18.43 10.43 11.26
CA GLN A 95 18.93 10.93 9.98
C GLN A 95 20.38 10.51 9.72
N THR A 96 21.28 10.68 10.71
CA THR A 96 22.70 10.34 10.56
C THR A 96 22.88 8.86 10.25
N LEU A 97 22.16 8.00 10.98
CA LEU A 97 22.21 6.55 10.77
C LEU A 97 21.67 6.16 9.38
N LEU A 98 20.53 6.72 8.97
CA LEU A 98 19.92 6.42 7.68
C LEU A 98 20.71 6.99 6.49
N GLN A 99 21.38 8.13 6.66
CA GLN A 99 22.28 8.70 5.64
C GLN A 99 23.56 7.87 5.48
N GLN A 100 24.11 7.33 6.57
CA GLN A 100 25.27 6.42 6.52
C GLN A 100 24.90 5.03 6.00
N HIS A 101 23.70 4.54 6.32
CA HIS A 101 23.23 3.19 6.00
C HIS A 101 21.86 3.24 5.30
N THR A 102 21.87 3.76 4.08
CA THR A 102 20.66 3.97 3.26
C THR A 102 19.86 2.68 2.97
N TRP A 103 20.45 1.50 3.11
CA TRP A 103 19.77 0.20 2.98
C TRP A 103 18.82 -0.12 4.14
N LEU A 104 18.97 0.54 5.30
CA LEU A 104 18.10 0.33 6.46
C LEU A 104 16.64 0.70 6.19
N ILE A 105 16.39 1.62 5.25
CA ILE A 105 15.02 2.00 4.88
C ILE A 105 14.24 0.82 4.29
N ALA A 106 14.91 -0.10 3.58
CA ALA A 106 14.30 -1.32 3.08
C ALA A 106 13.84 -2.23 4.22
N ILE A 107 14.67 -2.36 5.26
CA ILE A 107 14.33 -3.18 6.43
C ILE A 107 13.14 -2.57 7.18
N MET A 108 13.16 -1.25 7.38
CA MET A 108 12.01 -0.55 7.96
C MET A 108 10.74 -0.76 7.15
N MET A 109 10.79 -0.62 5.82
CA MET A 109 9.65 -0.86 4.94
C MET A 109 9.12 -2.29 5.04
N PHE A 110 10.01 -3.28 5.12
CA PHE A 110 9.62 -4.68 5.27
C PHE A 110 8.84 -4.92 6.56
N PHE A 111 9.37 -4.49 7.70
CA PHE A 111 8.72 -4.74 8.99
C PHE A 111 7.46 -3.90 9.20
N VAL A 112 7.45 -2.63 8.79
CA VAL A 112 6.24 -1.81 8.84
C VAL A 112 5.16 -2.40 7.91
N SER A 113 5.54 -2.92 6.74
CA SER A 113 4.60 -3.64 5.87
C SER A 113 4.04 -4.90 6.52
N ALA A 114 4.88 -5.71 7.17
CA ALA A 114 4.43 -6.89 7.90
C ALA A 114 3.41 -6.55 9.01
N MET A 115 3.60 -5.44 9.73
CA MET A 115 2.71 -5.01 10.81
C MET A 115 1.41 -4.37 10.31
N VAL A 116 1.51 -3.49 9.30
CA VAL A 116 0.37 -2.75 8.77
C VAL A 116 -0.44 -3.58 7.77
N SER A 117 0.17 -4.63 7.20
CA SER A 117 -0.45 -5.52 6.20
C SER A 117 -1.00 -4.76 4.97
N SER A 118 -0.39 -3.63 4.61
CA SER A 118 -0.80 -2.80 3.47
C SER A 118 0.37 -2.10 2.81
N GLN A 119 0.58 -2.44 1.53
CA GLN A 119 1.62 -1.85 0.69
C GLN A 119 1.48 -0.32 0.58
N ALA A 120 0.25 0.14 0.35
CA ALA A 120 -0.06 1.55 0.17
C ALA A 120 0.12 2.34 1.47
N ALA A 121 -0.36 1.82 2.59
CA ALA A 121 -0.21 2.47 3.89
C ALA A 121 1.28 2.58 4.28
N THR A 122 2.06 1.50 4.14
CA THR A 122 3.51 1.55 4.42
C THR A 122 4.23 2.57 3.53
N THR A 123 3.84 2.65 2.25
CA THR A 123 4.41 3.64 1.31
C THR A 123 4.10 5.07 1.76
N LEU A 124 2.84 5.34 2.13
CA LEU A 124 2.40 6.66 2.60
C LEU A 124 3.05 7.06 3.93
N ILE A 125 3.44 6.10 4.76
CA ILE A 125 4.13 6.34 6.02
C ILE A 125 5.62 6.63 5.79
N LEU A 126 6.31 5.73 5.07
CA LEU A 126 7.78 5.72 5.06
C LEU A 126 8.42 6.52 3.93
N LEU A 127 7.80 6.66 2.76
CA LEU A 127 8.40 7.45 1.69
C LEU A 127 8.43 8.95 2.03
N PRO A 128 7.35 9.58 2.54
CA PRO A 128 7.40 10.98 2.96
C PRO A 128 8.40 11.20 4.09
N LEU A 129 8.47 10.27 5.05
CA LEU A 129 9.48 10.30 6.12
C LEU A 129 10.89 10.28 5.53
N GLY A 130 11.18 9.34 4.63
CA GLY A 130 12.49 9.22 4.02
C GLY A 130 12.90 10.47 3.21
N LEU A 131 11.95 11.07 2.49
CA LEU A 131 12.15 12.35 1.81
C LEU A 131 12.44 13.49 2.81
N ALA A 132 11.68 13.55 3.91
CA ALA A 132 11.86 14.56 4.96
C ALA A 132 13.23 14.45 5.64
N LEU A 133 13.80 13.24 5.72
CA LEU A 133 15.14 12.95 6.24
C LEU A 133 16.26 13.13 5.21
N GLY A 134 15.93 13.52 3.97
CA GLY A 134 16.93 13.75 2.91
C GLY A 134 17.59 12.47 2.41
N LEU A 135 16.90 11.33 2.45
CA LEU A 135 17.40 10.10 1.84
C LEU A 135 17.49 10.27 0.31
N PRO A 136 18.53 9.70 -0.33
CA PRO A 136 18.70 9.82 -1.77
C PRO A 136 17.59 9.05 -2.51
N ALA A 137 17.21 9.55 -3.69
CA ALA A 137 16.11 8.98 -4.48
C ALA A 137 16.33 7.49 -4.81
N TYR A 138 17.57 7.08 -5.10
CA TYR A 138 17.89 5.68 -5.37
C TYR A 138 17.56 4.76 -4.19
N ALA A 139 17.76 5.23 -2.94
CA ALA A 139 17.51 4.43 -1.76
C ALA A 139 16.00 4.28 -1.52
N LEU A 140 15.25 5.36 -1.72
CA LEU A 140 13.79 5.35 -1.55
C LEU A 140 13.10 4.48 -2.60
N ILE A 141 13.45 4.67 -3.88
CA ILE A 141 12.85 3.94 -5.00
C ILE A 141 13.35 2.49 -5.02
N GLY A 142 14.66 2.28 -4.87
CA GLY A 142 15.27 0.95 -4.92
C GLY A 142 14.88 0.06 -3.75
N SER A 143 14.61 0.65 -2.57
CA SER A 143 14.10 -0.10 -1.41
C SER A 143 12.59 -0.30 -1.44
N TRP A 144 11.86 0.43 -2.29
CA TRP A 144 10.40 0.40 -2.31
C TRP A 144 9.84 -1.03 -2.35
N PRO A 145 10.35 -2.00 -3.15
CA PRO A 145 9.81 -3.36 -3.17
C PRO A 145 9.69 -4.06 -1.80
N ALA A 146 10.43 -3.61 -0.78
CA ALA A 146 10.31 -4.08 0.60
C ALA A 146 8.91 -3.86 1.20
N VAL A 147 8.10 -2.94 0.66
CA VAL A 147 6.69 -2.76 1.07
C VAL A 147 5.83 -4.00 0.81
N ASN A 148 6.34 -5.01 0.10
CA ASN A 148 5.69 -6.31 -0.06
C ASN A 148 5.93 -7.28 1.11
N GLY A 149 6.41 -6.80 2.27
CA GLY A 149 6.60 -7.60 3.48
C GLY A 149 5.31 -8.09 4.17
N TYR A 150 4.13 -7.68 3.73
CA TYR A 150 2.84 -8.01 4.34
C TYR A 150 2.49 -9.51 4.34
N PHE A 151 3.21 -10.36 3.59
CA PHE A 151 3.05 -11.82 3.67
C PHE A 151 3.72 -12.41 4.91
N PHE A 152 4.63 -11.68 5.57
CA PHE A 152 5.49 -12.20 6.63
C PHE A 152 4.69 -12.70 7.83
N ILE A 153 3.58 -12.03 8.12
CA ILE A 153 2.57 -12.52 9.06
C ILE A 153 1.34 -12.87 8.21
N PRO A 154 0.84 -14.11 8.22
CA PRO A 154 -0.21 -14.58 7.29
C PRO A 154 -1.62 -14.10 7.70
N VAL A 155 -1.75 -12.82 8.05
CA VAL A 155 -3.01 -12.14 8.40
C VAL A 155 -3.56 -11.31 7.24
N ALA A 156 -2.73 -11.04 6.22
CA ALA A 156 -3.16 -10.28 5.05
C ALA A 156 -4.26 -11.03 4.28
N GLY A 157 -5.34 -10.33 3.91
CA GLY A 157 -6.51 -10.93 3.25
C GLY A 157 -6.19 -11.71 1.97
N GLN A 158 -5.17 -11.30 1.23
CA GLN A 158 -4.67 -12.01 0.05
C GLN A 158 -4.05 -13.39 0.37
N CYS A 159 -3.36 -13.54 1.50
CA CYS A 159 -2.83 -14.82 1.96
C CYS A 159 -3.96 -15.75 2.39
N LEU A 160 -4.97 -15.22 3.08
CA LEU A 160 -6.15 -15.98 3.50
C LEU A 160 -7.01 -16.41 2.31
N ALA A 161 -7.20 -15.52 1.33
CA ALA A 161 -7.89 -15.85 0.09
C ALA A 161 -7.14 -16.92 -0.71
N ALA A 162 -5.82 -16.81 -0.82
CA ALA A 162 -5.01 -17.83 -1.49
C ALA A 162 -5.09 -19.20 -0.79
N LEU A 163 -5.17 -19.24 0.55
CA LEU A 163 -5.45 -20.48 1.28
C LEU A 163 -6.85 -21.03 0.98
N ALA A 164 -7.87 -20.16 0.93
CA ALA A 164 -9.25 -20.55 0.72
C ALA A 164 -9.54 -21.04 -0.71
N PHE A 165 -8.81 -20.53 -1.70
CA PHE A 165 -8.94 -20.92 -3.10
C PHE A 165 -8.04 -22.10 -3.51
N ASP A 166 -7.16 -22.58 -2.62
CA ASP A 166 -6.26 -23.68 -2.96
C ASP A 166 -6.90 -25.05 -2.72
N ASP A 167 -7.56 -25.59 -3.76
CA ASP A 167 -8.15 -26.93 -3.76
C ASP A 167 -7.09 -28.05 -3.75
N THR A 168 -5.82 -27.76 -4.06
CA THR A 168 -4.74 -28.76 -4.02
C THR A 168 -4.23 -29.02 -2.61
N GLY A 169 -4.56 -28.12 -1.67
CA GLY A 169 -4.08 -28.15 -0.30
C GLY A 169 -2.56 -28.03 -0.18
N THR A 170 -1.87 -27.42 -1.15
CA THR A 170 -0.41 -27.21 -1.09
C THR A 170 -0.02 -25.95 -0.31
N THR A 171 -0.98 -25.04 -0.14
CA THR A 171 -0.87 -23.78 0.58
C THR A 171 -1.39 -23.98 2.00
N ARG A 172 -0.50 -23.88 2.98
CA ARG A 172 -0.81 -24.21 4.38
C ARG A 172 -0.21 -23.18 5.33
N ILE A 173 -0.90 -22.99 6.45
CA ILE A 173 -0.33 -22.39 7.67
C ILE A 173 0.04 -23.56 8.58
N GLY A 174 1.32 -23.65 8.93
CA GLY A 174 1.87 -24.70 9.80
C GLY A 174 1.69 -24.40 11.28
N LYS A 175 2.48 -25.07 12.12
CA LYS A 175 2.38 -24.99 13.59
C LYS A 175 2.70 -23.59 14.17
N TYR A 176 3.48 -22.78 13.46
CA TYR A 176 3.93 -21.46 13.91
C TYR A 176 3.42 -20.38 12.99
N VAL A 177 3.19 -19.17 13.52
CA VAL A 177 2.68 -18.02 12.75
C VAL A 177 3.52 -17.73 11.50
N LEU A 178 4.85 -17.82 11.61
CA LEU A 178 5.79 -17.57 10.50
C LEU A 178 6.03 -18.82 9.62
N ASN A 179 5.48 -19.97 9.99
CA ASN A 179 5.64 -21.21 9.23
C ASN A 179 4.45 -21.37 8.27
N HIS A 180 4.52 -20.74 7.10
CA HIS A 180 3.48 -20.86 6.07
C HIS A 180 4.08 -20.91 4.66
N SER A 181 3.31 -21.41 3.69
CA SER A 181 3.77 -21.63 2.31
C SER A 181 4.32 -20.37 1.62
N PHE A 182 3.81 -19.18 1.97
CA PHE A 182 4.27 -17.90 1.39
C PHE A 182 5.64 -17.42 1.88
N MET A 183 6.16 -17.93 3.01
CA MET A 183 7.35 -17.36 3.65
C MET A 183 8.60 -17.44 2.76
N ARG A 184 8.89 -18.65 2.24
CA ARG A 184 10.05 -18.89 1.36
C ARG A 184 9.97 -18.09 0.05
N PRO A 185 8.92 -18.22 -0.78
CA PRO A 185 8.85 -17.48 -2.04
C PRO A 185 8.76 -15.97 -1.81
N GLY A 186 8.05 -15.52 -0.77
CA GLY A 186 7.92 -14.11 -0.43
C GLY A 186 9.25 -13.47 -0.05
N LEU A 187 10.04 -14.13 0.81
CA LEU A 187 11.36 -13.62 1.21
C LEU A 187 12.32 -13.55 0.03
N VAL A 188 12.36 -14.60 -0.82
CA VAL A 188 13.18 -14.59 -2.04
C VAL A 188 12.78 -13.42 -2.95
N ASN A 189 11.48 -13.24 -3.19
CA ASN A 189 10.97 -12.15 -4.01
C ASN A 189 11.39 -10.78 -3.46
N VAL A 190 11.17 -10.52 -2.17
CA VAL A 190 11.52 -9.23 -1.56
C VAL A 190 13.02 -8.99 -1.59
N ILE A 191 13.83 -9.96 -1.14
CA ILE A 191 15.28 -9.81 -1.07
C ILE A 191 15.86 -9.53 -2.46
N VAL A 192 15.50 -10.33 -3.46
CA VAL A 192 15.99 -10.16 -4.82
C VAL A 192 15.51 -8.81 -5.40
N SER A 193 14.22 -8.47 -5.23
CA SER A 193 13.67 -7.22 -5.76
C SER A 193 14.33 -5.99 -5.14
N VAL A 194 14.61 -6.00 -3.83
CA VAL A 194 15.29 -4.89 -3.13
C VAL A 194 16.75 -4.79 -3.57
N ILE A 195 17.47 -5.90 -3.66
CA ILE A 195 18.89 -5.88 -4.11
C ILE A 195 18.97 -5.34 -5.53
N VAL A 196 18.16 -5.88 -6.45
CA VAL A 196 18.13 -5.44 -7.84
C VAL A 196 17.65 -3.99 -7.94
N GLY A 197 16.61 -3.61 -7.19
CA GLY A 197 16.09 -2.25 -7.15
C GLY A 197 17.11 -1.23 -6.67
N LEU A 198 17.87 -1.55 -5.62
CA LEU A 198 18.96 -0.70 -5.11
C LEU A 198 20.13 -0.61 -6.11
N LEU A 199 20.50 -1.71 -6.75
CA LEU A 199 21.57 -1.71 -7.76
C LEU A 199 21.18 -0.86 -8.97
N ILE A 200 20.01 -1.08 -9.55
CA ILE A 200 19.51 -0.31 -10.69
C ILE A 200 19.33 1.15 -10.28
N GLY A 201 18.72 1.41 -9.13
CA GLY A 201 18.53 2.76 -8.61
C GLY A 201 19.87 3.49 -8.50
N LYS A 202 20.90 2.83 -7.98
CA LYS A 202 22.24 3.43 -7.84
C LYS A 202 22.95 3.64 -9.20
N MET A 203 22.60 2.89 -10.24
CA MET A 203 23.15 3.13 -11.58
C MET A 203 22.46 4.28 -12.31
N VAL A 204 21.15 4.47 -12.08
CA VAL A 204 20.32 5.41 -12.84
C VAL A 204 20.14 6.75 -12.13
N LEU A 205 20.11 6.76 -10.80
CA LEU A 205 19.69 7.90 -9.96
C LEU A 205 20.76 8.37 -8.96
N ALA A 206 21.97 7.79 -9.01
CA ALA A 206 23.09 8.24 -8.18
C ALA A 206 23.86 9.40 -8.80
#